data_AF-A0A1W6MW60-F1
#
_entry.id   AF-A0A1W6MW60-F1
#
_cell.length_a   1.000
_cell.length_b   1.000
_cell.length_c   1.000
_cell.angle_alpha   90.00
_cell.angle_beta   90.00
_cell.angle_gamma   90.00
#
_symmetry.space_group_name_H-M   'P 1'
#
loop_
_entity.id
_entity.type
_entity.pdbx_description
1 polymer ?
#
loop_
_entity_poly.entity_id
_entity_poly.type
_entity_poly.pdbx_seq_one_letter_code
_entity_poly.pdbx_strand_id
1 'polypeptide(L)' 'MFARCRRAMALGASAVIDTRLTPDWSFAALELTDGRGVDHILKTIGGDNLSQSAAAVASGGRIAQIGFL' A
#
# COMPACT_ATOMS: atom_id res chain seq x y z
N MET A 1 -1.33 -9.58 -16.18
CA MET A 1 -0.57 -9.27 -14.94
C MET A 1 0.69 -8.50 -15.30
N PHE A 2 0.81 -7.22 -14.93
CA PHE A 2 1.93 -6.36 -15.31
C PHE A 2 3.28 -6.83 -14.73
N ALA A 3 4.39 -6.53 -15.41
CA ALA A 3 5.74 -7.00 -15.05
C ALA A 3 6.17 -6.65 -13.61
N ARG A 4 5.80 -5.46 -13.11
CA ARG A 4 6.08 -5.04 -11.72
C ARG A 4 5.34 -5.89 -10.68
N CYS A 5 4.05 -6.17 -10.89
CA CYS A 5 3.26 -6.99 -9.97
C CYS A 5 3.81 -8.43 -9.91
N ARG A 6 4.16 -9.01 -11.06
CA ARG A 6 4.80 -10.34 -11.10
C ARG A 6 6.13 -10.34 -10.35
N ARG A 7 6.95 -9.30 -10.51
CA ARG A 7 8.22 -9.16 -9.80
C ARG A 7 8.01 -9.04 -8.28
N ALA A 8 7.03 -8.27 -7.82
CA ALA A 8 6.71 -8.14 -6.40
C ALA A 8 6.30 -9.50 -5.79
N MET A 9 5.44 -10.26 -6.47
CA MET A 9 5.09 -11.62 -6.04
C MET A 9 6.30 -12.55 -6.00
N ALA A 10 7.17 -12.51 -7.02
CA ALA A 10 8.38 -13.33 -7.07
C ALA A 10 9.40 -12.99 -5.95
N LEU A 11 9.34 -11.77 -5.41
CA LEU A 11 10.14 -11.33 -4.27
C LEU A 11 9.48 -11.62 -2.90
N GLY A 12 8.33 -12.29 -2.89
CA GLY A 12 7.67 -12.74 -1.65
C GLY A 12 6.52 -11.85 -1.17
N ALA A 13 5.97 -10.96 -2.00
CA ALA A 13 4.75 -10.25 -1.64
C ALA A 13 3.57 -11.23 -1.47
N SER A 14 2.86 -11.14 -0.34
CA SER A 14 1.64 -11.93 -0.10
C SER A 14 0.46 -11.47 -0.95
N ALA A 15 0.41 -10.17 -1.26
CA ALA A 15 -0.60 -9.56 -2.11
C ALA A 15 -0.01 -8.35 -2.85
N VAL A 16 -0.63 -7.98 -3.97
CA VAL A 16 -0.24 -6.81 -4.77
C VAL A 16 -1.49 -6.06 -5.19
N ILE A 17 -1.50 -4.74 -4.97
CA ILE A 17 -2.52 -3.82 -5.48
C ILE A 17 -1.90 -2.98 -6.60
N ASP A 18 -2.51 -2.99 -7.79
CA ASP A 18 -2.10 -2.11 -8.88
C ASP A 18 -2.90 -0.81 -8.80
N THR A 19 -2.24 0.28 -8.36
CA THR A 19 -2.88 1.57 -8.13
C THR A 19 -3.48 2.22 -9.39
N ARG A 20 -3.11 1.75 -10.59
CA ARG A 20 -3.72 2.21 -11.85
C ARG A 20 -5.10 1.58 -12.10
N LEU A 21 -5.32 0.38 -11.57
CA LEU A 21 -6.59 -0.33 -11.66
C LEU A 21 -7.45 -0.12 -10.41
N THR A 22 -6.80 0.17 -9.28
CA THR A 22 -7.43 0.40 -7.99
C THR A 22 -6.92 1.74 -7.43
N PRO A 23 -7.48 2.88 -7.89
CA PRO A 23 -7.08 4.20 -7.41
C PRO A 23 -7.28 4.35 -5.90
N ASP A 24 -8.36 3.77 -5.38
CA ASP A 24 -8.71 3.75 -3.96
C ASP A 24 -8.10 2.55 -3.23
N TRP A 25 -6.79 2.38 -3.38
CA TRP A 25 -6.08 1.20 -2.88
C TRP A 25 -6.15 1.04 -1.35
N SER A 26 -6.43 2.11 -0.60
CA SER A 26 -6.59 2.02 0.85
C SER A 26 -7.72 1.07 1.27
N PHE A 27 -8.83 1.03 0.53
CA PHE A 27 -9.91 0.08 0.76
C PHE A 27 -9.47 -1.36 0.49
N ALA A 28 -8.78 -1.60 -0.62
CA ALA A 28 -8.23 -2.92 -0.92
C ALA A 28 -7.21 -3.38 0.15
N ALA A 29 -6.40 -2.46 0.69
CA ALA A 29 -5.48 -2.76 1.79
C ALA A 29 -6.23 -3.10 3.10
N LEU A 30 -7.36 -2.43 3.37
CA LEU A 30 -8.23 -2.77 4.49
C LEU A 30 -8.86 -4.16 4.31
N GLU A 31 -9.37 -4.48 3.12
CA GLU A 31 -9.91 -5.82 2.83
C GLU A 31 -8.86 -6.92 3.05
N LEU A 32 -7.62 -6.70 2.60
CA LEU A 32 -6.51 -7.63 2.79
C LEU A 32 -6.09 -7.79 4.27
N THR A 33 -6.52 -6.88 5.14
CA THR A 33 -6.19 -6.87 6.58
C THR A 33 -7.42 -7.08 7.45
N ASP A 34 -8.50 -7.64 6.88
CA ASP A 34 -9.78 -7.88 7.57
C ASP A 34 -10.32 -6.62 8.28
N GLY A 35 -10.09 -5.46 7.68
CA GLY A 35 -10.52 -4.14 8.18
C GLY A 35 -9.66 -3.56 9.29
N ARG A 36 -8.60 -4.24 9.76
CA ARG A 36 -7.72 -3.74 10.82
C ARG A 36 -6.83 -2.58 10.35
N GLY A 37 -6.39 -2.61 9.09
CA GLY A 37 -5.39 -1.71 8.53
C GLY A 37 -3.97 -2.22 8.67
N VAL A 38 -3.03 -1.49 8.05
CA VAL A 38 -1.62 -1.85 7.94
C VAL A 38 -0.81 -1.30 9.12
N ASP A 39 -0.09 -2.14 9.85
CA ASP A 39 0.71 -1.68 11.01
C ASP A 39 1.90 -0.78 10.59
N HIS A 40 2.53 -1.08 9.46
CA HIS A 40 3.68 -0.34 8.93
C HIS A 40 3.58 -0.08 7.43
N ILE A 41 3.57 1.18 7.04
CA ILE A 41 3.58 1.59 5.63
C ILE A 41 4.93 2.24 5.31
N LEU A 42 5.65 1.66 4.35
CA LEU A 42 6.87 2.23 3.79
C LEU A 42 6.53 2.92 2.48
N LYS A 43 6.73 4.23 2.43
CA LYS A 43 6.21 5.05 1.35
C LYS A 43 7.32 5.75 0.57
N THR A 44 7.35 5.52 -0.75
CA THR A 44 8.41 6.03 -1.63
C THR A 44 7.94 7.11 -2.61
N ILE A 45 6.63 7.32 -2.76
CA ILE A 45 6.04 8.25 -3.75
C ILE A 45 5.25 9.33 -3.01
N GLY A 46 5.51 10.62 -3.25
CA GLY A 46 4.80 11.74 -2.61
C GLY A 46 3.33 11.92 -3.04
N GLY A 47 2.76 13.09 -2.70
CA GLY A 47 1.42 13.51 -3.14
C GLY A 47 0.26 12.72 -2.51
N ASP A 48 -0.83 12.56 -3.27
CA ASP A 48 -2.12 11.97 -2.86
C ASP A 48 -2.02 10.57 -2.25
N ASN A 49 -0.90 9.86 -2.49
CA ASN A 49 -0.59 8.59 -1.84
C ASN A 49 -0.47 8.72 -0.31
N LEU A 50 -0.33 9.94 0.25
CA LEU A 50 -0.18 10.13 1.71
C LEU A 50 -1.53 9.99 2.38
N SER A 51 -2.56 10.59 1.79
CA SER A 51 -3.94 10.48 2.23
C SER A 51 -4.43 9.03 2.18
N GLN A 52 -4.11 8.31 1.10
CA GLN A 52 -4.43 6.88 1.00
C GLN A 52 -3.68 6.04 2.06
N SER A 53 -2.42 6.37 2.35
CA SER A 53 -1.66 5.71 3.43
C SER A 53 -2.25 6.01 4.80
N ALA A 54 -2.70 7.24 5.04
CA ALA A 54 -3.37 7.62 6.27
C ALA A 54 -4.74 6.92 6.44
N ALA A 55 -5.45 6.64 5.35
CA ALA A 55 -6.69 5.87 5.38
C ALA A 55 -6.46 4.35 5.59
N ALA A 56 -5.32 3.82 5.14
CA ALA A 56 -5.01 2.40 5.21
C ALA A 56 -4.26 1.96 6.49
N VAL A 57 -3.61 2.90 7.20
CA VAL A 57 -2.79 2.57 8.38
C VAL A 57 -3.67 2.18 9.56
N ALA A 58 -3.26 1.14 10.29
CA ALA A 58 -3.94 0.72 11.51
C ALA A 58 -3.82 1.77 12.62
N SER A 59 -4.72 1.71 13.60
CA SER A 59 -4.59 2.50 14.83
C SER A 59 -3.26 2.17 15.54
N GLY A 60 -2.47 3.20 15.85
CA GLY A 60 -1.12 3.04 16.39
C GLY A 60 -0.05 2.61 15.38
N GLY A 61 -0.42 2.42 14.10
CA GLY A 61 0.50 2.10 13.02
C GLY A 61 1.38 3.29 12.63
N ARG A 62 2.34 3.04 11.74
CA ARG A 62 3.37 4.01 11.35
C ARG A 62 3.50 4.12 9.84
N ILE A 63 3.60 5.35 9.36
CA ILE A 63 3.93 5.65 7.97
C ILE A 63 5.34 6.23 7.95
N ALA A 64 6.27 5.52 7.32
CA ALA A 64 7.64 5.98 7.12
C ALA A 64 7.81 6.40 5.66
N GLN A 65 8.04 7.69 5.42
CA GLN A 65 8.40 8.20 4.10
C GLN A 65 9.88 7.88 3.85
N ILE A 66 10.15 6.96 2.92
CA ILE A 66 11.48 6.51 2.52
C ILE A 66 11.68 6.90 1.06
N GLY A 67 12.19 8.11 0.84
CA GLY A 67 12.43 8.68 -0.48
C GLY A 67 11.29 9.57 -0.96
N PHE A 68 11.65 10.51 -1.83
CA PHE A 68 10.75 11.42 -2.52
C PHE A 68 11.20 11.47 -3.98
N LEU A 69 10.24 11.36 -4.89
CA LEU A 69 10.43 11.37 -6.34
C LEU A 69 9.36 12.29 -6.93
#